data_AF-S7U7S2-F1
#
_entry.id   AF-S7U7S2-F1
#
_cell.length_a   1.000
_cell.length_b   1.000
_cell.length_c   1.000
_cell.angle_alpha   90.00
_cell.angle_beta   90.00
_cell.angle_gamma   90.00
#
_symmetry.space_group_name_H-M   'P 1'
#
loop_
_entity.id
_entity.type
_entity.pdbx_description
1 polymer ?
#
loop_
_entity_poly.entity_id
_entity_poly.type
_entity_poly.pdbx_seq_one_letter_code
_entity_poly.pdbx_strand_id
1 'polypeptide(L)'
;MRRMNKFFLVAVHTYQTKLKAKAFLVTTAITCLLIIGVANIQPIIEFFTGDEKPHVAVIDRTGSLYGPLEKQANHDQIALTKITDMENEAKEAVKEGKWDGLLVLSRDAEGLPEAVYYANTIVDNQTPEELERALSQLKTALSAAKLGLTDEQMAELYKPVPFQKVALEKNAKTEEELNQARALVYVLLFAMYMFVLMYGGMIATEVATEKSSRVMEILVSSVPPVQQLFGKIIGVALVSLTQFFVFFAVAFAALKTSGQEVWRFLGFDRLPASIFVYALVFFLARLPLVRGAVCRARFARQPG
;
A
#
# COMPACT_ATOMS: atom_id res chain seq x y z
N MET A 1 -11.28 -26.34 -44.21
CA MET A 1 -10.87 -26.06 -42.81
C MET A 1 -9.53 -25.33 -42.83
N ARG A 2 -9.51 -24.08 -42.39
CA ARG A 2 -8.47 -23.05 -42.63
C ARG A 2 -7.12 -23.47 -42.02
N ARG A 3 -6.00 -23.38 -42.78
CA ARG A 3 -4.62 -23.52 -42.26
C ARG A 3 -4.40 -22.51 -41.12
N MET A 4 -4.65 -22.90 -39.86
CA MET A 4 -4.10 -22.17 -38.72
C MET A 4 -2.59 -22.36 -38.75
N ASN A 5 -1.83 -21.26 -38.81
CA ASN A 5 -0.38 -21.32 -38.70
C ASN A 5 -0.04 -22.06 -37.40
N LYS A 6 0.77 -23.12 -37.48
CA LYS A 6 1.11 -24.02 -36.37
C LYS A 6 1.60 -23.26 -35.13
N PHE A 7 2.23 -22.09 -35.35
CA PHE A 7 2.54 -21.08 -34.33
C PHE A 7 1.36 -20.68 -33.42
N PHE A 8 0.21 -20.31 -34.00
CA PHE A 8 -0.94 -19.82 -33.24
C PHE A 8 -1.61 -20.94 -32.45
N LEU A 9 -1.57 -22.16 -32.98
CA LEU A 9 -2.05 -23.34 -32.26
C LEU A 9 -1.25 -23.57 -30.97
N VAL A 10 0.08 -23.50 -31.06
CA VAL A 10 0.97 -23.61 -29.88
C VAL A 10 0.71 -22.48 -28.89
N ALA A 11 0.54 -21.24 -29.36
CA ALA A 11 0.26 -20.10 -28.49
C ALA A 11 -1.07 -20.23 -27.75
N VAL A 12 -2.15 -20.60 -28.44
CA VAL A 12 -3.48 -20.80 -27.84
C VAL A 12 -3.48 -21.98 -26.87
N HIS A 13 -2.82 -23.08 -27.24
CA HIS A 13 -2.70 -24.23 -26.35
C HIS A 13 -1.97 -23.86 -25.05
N THR A 14 -0.83 -23.19 -25.17
CA THR A 14 -0.05 -22.70 -24.02
C THR A 14 -0.88 -21.76 -23.14
N TYR A 15 -1.58 -20.81 -23.77
CA TYR A 15 -2.47 -19.88 -23.08
C TYR A 15 -3.57 -20.60 -22.28
N GLN A 16 -4.30 -21.51 -22.93
CA GLN A 16 -5.41 -22.23 -22.27
C GLN A 16 -4.93 -23.15 -21.15
N THR A 17 -3.82 -23.85 -21.35
CA THR A 17 -3.23 -24.73 -20.33
C THR A 17 -2.79 -23.95 -19.11
N LYS A 18 -2.22 -22.75 -19.30
CA LYS A 18 -1.75 -21.90 -18.19
C LYS A 18 -2.87 -21.14 -17.49
N LEU A 19 -3.86 -20.64 -18.23
CA LEU A 19 -5.00 -19.95 -17.63
C LEU A 19 -5.86 -20.87 -16.75
N LYS A 20 -5.88 -22.17 -17.05
CA LYS A 20 -6.54 -23.20 -16.23
C LYS A 20 -5.64 -23.81 -15.16
N ALA A 21 -4.37 -23.40 -15.08
CA ALA A 21 -3.46 -23.97 -14.10
C ALA A 21 -3.88 -23.54 -12.68
N LYS A 22 -3.90 -24.50 -11.74
CA LYS A 22 -4.24 -24.22 -10.34
C LYS A 22 -3.36 -23.13 -9.74
N ALA A 23 -2.06 -23.16 -10.02
CA ALA A 23 -1.12 -22.14 -9.56
C ALA A 23 -1.48 -20.73 -10.06
N PHE A 24 -1.91 -20.60 -11.31
CA PHE A 24 -2.36 -19.33 -11.87
C PHE A 24 -3.64 -18.83 -11.18
N LEU A 25 -4.63 -19.70 -11.02
CA LEU A 25 -5.90 -19.34 -10.38
C LEU A 25 -5.71 -18.97 -8.91
N VAL A 26 -4.93 -19.74 -8.15
CA VAL A 26 -4.65 -19.48 -6.72
C VAL A 26 -3.89 -18.18 -6.53
N THR A 27 -2.80 -17.96 -7.27
CA THR A 27 -2.01 -16.72 -7.16
C THR A 27 -2.81 -15.49 -7.57
N THR A 28 -3.62 -15.60 -8.64
CA THR A 28 -4.53 -14.53 -9.07
C THR A 28 -5.57 -14.24 -7.98
N ALA A 29 -6.21 -15.27 -7.42
CA ALA A 29 -7.21 -15.10 -6.37
C ALA A 29 -6.63 -14.46 -5.11
N ILE A 30 -5.46 -14.93 -4.64
CA ILE A 30 -4.76 -14.35 -3.48
C ILE A 30 -4.42 -12.87 -3.75
N THR A 31 -3.91 -12.55 -4.94
CA THR A 31 -3.57 -11.16 -5.29
C THR A 31 -4.82 -10.29 -5.37
N CYS A 32 -5.92 -10.79 -5.94
CA CYS A 32 -7.20 -10.08 -5.95
C CYS A 32 -7.73 -9.83 -4.54
N LEU A 33 -7.64 -10.81 -3.64
CA LEU A 33 -8.01 -10.63 -2.23
C LEU A 33 -7.13 -9.59 -1.55
N LEU A 34 -5.84 -9.57 -1.83
CA LEU A 34 -4.91 -8.55 -1.31
C LEU A 34 -5.30 -7.15 -1.82
N ILE A 35 -5.60 -7.01 -3.12
CA ILE A 35 -6.08 -5.73 -3.70
C ILE A 35 -7.34 -5.26 -2.98
N ILE A 36 -8.32 -6.15 -2.76
CA ILE A 36 -9.56 -5.81 -2.05
C ILE A 36 -9.25 -5.42 -0.60
N GLY A 37 -8.39 -6.17 0.09
CA GLY A 37 -8.01 -5.90 1.48
C GLY A 37 -7.31 -4.55 1.64
N VAL A 38 -6.35 -4.22 0.77
CA VAL A 38 -5.67 -2.92 0.78
C VAL A 38 -6.63 -1.79 0.43
N ALA A 39 -7.49 -1.98 -0.57
CA ALA A 39 -8.49 -0.98 -0.93
C ALA A 39 -9.51 -0.73 0.19
N ASN A 40 -9.83 -1.74 0.99
CA ASN A 40 -10.79 -1.62 2.09
C ASN A 40 -10.12 -1.56 3.46
N ILE A 41 -8.82 -1.23 3.53
CA ILE A 41 -8.07 -1.36 4.78
C ILE A 41 -8.66 -0.49 5.90
N GLN A 42 -9.11 0.73 5.59
CA GLN A 42 -9.72 1.64 6.56
C GLN A 42 -11.07 1.09 7.08
N PRO A 43 -12.08 0.79 6.22
CA PRO A 43 -13.30 0.13 6.68
C PRO A 43 -13.08 -1.20 7.40
N ILE A 44 -12.05 -1.97 7.00
CA ILE A 44 -11.70 -3.23 7.66
C ILE A 44 -11.19 -2.94 9.08
N ILE A 45 -10.26 -2.00 9.23
CA ILE A 45 -9.75 -1.60 10.55
C ILE A 45 -10.92 -1.11 11.40
N GLU A 46 -11.72 -0.16 10.92
CA GLU A 46 -12.91 0.35 11.61
C GLU A 46 -13.91 -0.76 12.01
N PHE A 47 -14.13 -1.74 11.13
CA PHE A 47 -14.99 -2.90 11.42
C PHE A 47 -14.43 -3.80 12.54
N PHE A 48 -13.10 -3.92 12.63
CA PHE A 48 -12.44 -4.74 13.65
C PHE A 48 -12.17 -3.98 14.96
N THR A 49 -12.00 -2.66 14.92
CA THR A 49 -11.75 -1.83 16.11
C THR A 49 -13.04 -1.24 16.71
N GLY A 50 -14.13 -1.18 15.93
CA GLY A 50 -15.30 -0.36 16.31
C GLY A 50 -14.92 1.13 16.40
N ASP A 51 -15.90 2.00 16.67
CA ASP A 51 -15.69 3.43 17.00
C ASP A 51 -14.90 3.65 18.31
N GLU A 52 -14.25 2.63 18.86
CA GLU A 52 -13.54 2.72 20.13
C GLU A 52 -12.19 3.40 19.90
N LYS A 53 -12.19 4.71 20.18
CA LYS A 53 -10.97 5.52 20.32
C LYS A 53 -10.02 4.82 21.32
N PRO A 54 -8.69 4.89 21.11
CA PRO A 54 -7.71 4.41 22.06
C PRO A 54 -8.02 4.93 23.48
N HIS A 55 -8.28 4.02 24.40
CA HIS A 55 -8.54 4.31 25.80
C HIS A 55 -7.23 4.30 26.59
N VAL A 56 -6.78 5.49 26.97
CA VAL A 56 -5.56 5.68 27.73
C VAL A 56 -5.91 5.98 29.19
N ALA A 57 -5.44 5.12 30.08
CA ALA A 57 -5.50 5.34 31.52
C ALA A 57 -4.47 6.39 31.93
N VAL A 58 -4.85 7.33 32.79
CA VAL A 58 -3.96 8.40 33.26
C VAL A 58 -3.84 8.35 34.78
N ILE A 59 -2.62 8.12 35.27
CA ILE A 59 -2.26 8.26 36.69
C ILE A 59 -1.61 9.64 36.87
N ASP A 60 -2.29 10.54 37.59
CA ASP A 60 -1.74 11.85 37.92
C ASP A 60 -1.22 11.88 39.36
N ARG A 61 0.11 11.71 39.53
CA ARG A 61 0.77 11.77 40.84
C ARG A 61 0.77 13.17 41.46
N THR A 62 0.48 14.19 40.65
CA THR A 62 0.51 15.60 41.05
C THR A 62 -0.88 16.13 41.43
N GLY A 63 -1.94 15.41 41.02
CA GLY A 63 -3.34 15.79 41.21
C GLY A 63 -3.81 17.02 40.43
N SER A 64 -2.93 17.68 39.65
CA SER A 64 -3.18 18.99 39.04
C SER A 64 -2.93 19.04 37.53
N LEU A 65 -2.38 17.98 36.93
CA LEU A 65 -1.98 17.96 35.53
C LEU A 65 -3.03 17.30 34.63
N TYR A 66 -3.88 16.41 35.16
CA TYR A 66 -4.91 15.72 34.38
C TYR A 66 -5.91 16.70 33.71
N GLY A 67 -6.50 17.62 34.46
CA GLY A 67 -7.54 18.53 33.93
C GLY A 67 -7.03 19.44 32.80
N PRO A 68 -5.84 20.06 32.92
CA PRO A 68 -5.23 20.79 31.81
C PRO A 68 -4.86 19.91 30.61
N LEU A 69 -4.36 18.69 30.84
CA LEU A 69 -4.04 17.75 29.77
C LEU A 69 -5.29 17.34 28.99
N GLU A 70 -6.38 17.03 29.70
CA GLU A 70 -7.67 16.65 29.11
C GLU A 70 -8.20 17.72 28.15
N LYS A 71 -8.06 19.01 28.49
CA LYS A 71 -8.45 20.13 27.60
C LYS A 71 -7.57 20.29 26.37
N GLN A 72 -6.31 19.85 26.46
CA GLN A 72 -5.33 20.01 25.39
C GLN A 72 -5.30 18.80 24.45
N ALA A 73 -5.74 17.63 24.93
CA ALA A 73 -5.82 16.41 24.14
C ALA A 73 -6.95 16.49 23.11
N ASN A 74 -6.72 15.92 21.92
CA ASN A 74 -7.74 15.80 20.91
C ASN A 74 -8.75 14.69 21.25
N HIS A 75 -9.90 15.06 21.79
CA HIS A 75 -10.98 14.13 22.16
C HIS A 75 -11.53 13.33 20.98
N ASP A 76 -11.32 13.76 19.74
CA ASP A 76 -11.73 13.00 18.55
C ASP A 76 -10.79 11.82 18.26
N GLN A 77 -9.58 11.82 18.83
CA GLN A 77 -8.56 10.81 18.57
C GLN A 77 -8.22 9.94 19.78
N ILE A 78 -8.38 10.42 21.02
CA ILE A 78 -8.00 9.68 22.23
C ILE A 78 -9.06 9.86 23.33
N ALA A 79 -9.39 8.76 24.03
CA ALA A 79 -10.18 8.79 25.25
C ALA A 79 -9.26 8.70 26.47
N LEU A 80 -9.19 9.77 27.27
CA LEU A 80 -8.42 9.80 28.52
C LEU A 80 -9.32 9.45 29.70
N THR A 81 -8.86 8.55 30.57
CA THR A 81 -9.56 8.25 31.83
C THR A 81 -8.60 8.36 33.00
N LYS A 82 -8.92 9.24 33.96
CA LYS A 82 -8.16 9.31 35.21
C LYS A 82 -8.40 8.07 36.05
N ILE A 83 -7.33 7.37 36.43
CA ILE A 83 -7.38 6.23 37.35
C ILE A 83 -6.61 6.55 38.64
N THR A 84 -6.96 5.83 39.70
CA THR A 84 -6.31 5.95 41.02
C THR A 84 -5.62 4.64 41.45
N ASP A 85 -5.62 3.65 40.56
CA ASP A 85 -5.05 2.33 40.79
C ASP A 85 -3.53 2.41 40.94
N MET A 86 -2.93 1.40 41.56
CA MET A 86 -1.48 1.31 41.63
C MET A 86 -0.88 1.14 40.24
N GLU A 87 0.26 1.78 39.98
CA GLU A 87 0.91 1.73 38.66
C GLU A 87 1.18 0.30 38.17
N ASN A 88 1.52 -0.62 39.07
CA ASN A 88 1.73 -2.02 38.70
C ASN A 88 0.42 -2.70 38.25
N GLU A 89 -0.70 -2.41 38.91
CA GLU A 89 -2.01 -2.95 38.52
C GLU A 89 -2.48 -2.35 37.19
N ALA A 90 -2.24 -1.05 36.99
CA ALA A 90 -2.54 -0.37 35.74
C ALA A 90 -1.68 -0.90 34.57
N LYS A 91 -0.41 -1.25 34.81
CA LYS A 91 0.44 -1.91 33.81
C LYS A 91 -0.05 -3.29 33.43
N GLU A 92 -0.49 -4.10 34.40
CA GLU A 92 -1.10 -5.40 34.10
C GLU A 92 -2.42 -5.23 33.35
N ALA A 93 -3.23 -4.23 33.70
CA ALA A 93 -4.47 -3.92 32.97
C ALA A 93 -4.21 -3.52 31.50
N VAL A 94 -3.10 -2.83 31.20
CA VAL A 94 -2.66 -2.60 29.81
C VAL A 94 -2.30 -3.92 29.12
N LYS A 95 -1.56 -4.81 29.80
CA LYS A 95 -1.20 -6.13 29.24
C LYS A 95 -2.40 -7.03 28.98
N GLU A 96 -3.40 -6.96 29.84
CA GLU A 96 -4.67 -7.69 29.70
C GLU A 96 -5.60 -7.07 28.63
N GLY A 97 -5.24 -5.92 28.07
CA GLY A 97 -6.00 -5.24 27.02
C GLY A 97 -7.21 -4.47 27.53
N LYS A 98 -7.27 -4.16 28.83
CA LYS A 98 -8.31 -3.29 29.42
C LYS A 98 -8.10 -1.82 29.07
N TRP A 99 -6.84 -1.43 28.85
CA TRP A 99 -6.44 -0.10 28.40
C TRP A 99 -5.45 -0.24 27.24
N ASP A 100 -5.57 0.63 26.24
CA ASP A 100 -4.65 0.67 25.10
C ASP A 100 -3.28 1.26 25.49
N GLY A 101 -3.27 2.09 26.52
CA GLY A 101 -2.06 2.64 27.11
C GLY A 101 -2.24 3.19 28.52
N LEU A 102 -1.14 3.37 29.21
CA LEU A 102 -1.06 3.99 30.53
C LEU A 102 -0.11 5.19 30.49
N LEU A 103 -0.63 6.36 30.84
CA LEU A 103 0.13 7.58 30.99
C LEU A 103 0.31 7.91 32.47
N VAL A 104 1.55 7.94 32.95
CA VAL A 104 1.88 8.34 34.32
C VAL A 104 2.42 9.75 34.30
N LEU A 105 1.68 10.69 34.90
CA LEU A 105 2.05 12.10 35.01
C LEU A 105 2.73 12.37 36.35
N SER A 106 3.80 13.14 36.30
CA SER A 106 4.63 13.57 37.41
C SER A 106 5.17 14.99 37.17
N ARG A 107 5.93 15.52 38.13
CA ARG A 107 6.69 16.76 37.96
C ARG A 107 8.18 16.45 38.03
N ASP A 108 8.94 17.11 37.17
CA ASP A 108 10.40 17.11 37.25
C ASP A 108 10.90 17.95 38.44
N ALA A 109 12.22 17.99 38.62
CA ALA A 109 12.88 18.76 39.68
C ALA A 109 12.60 20.28 39.63
N GLU A 110 12.14 20.79 38.48
CA GLU A 110 11.85 22.21 38.25
C GLU A 110 10.35 22.51 38.41
N GLY A 111 9.54 21.48 38.70
CA GLY A 111 8.10 21.55 38.88
C GLY A 111 7.31 21.54 37.57
N LEU A 112 7.93 21.19 36.44
CA LEU A 112 7.30 21.11 35.12
C LEU A 112 6.74 19.70 34.86
N PRO A 113 5.75 19.55 33.95
CA PRO A 113 5.17 18.24 33.64
C PRO A 113 6.22 17.27 33.07
N GLU A 114 6.25 16.06 33.63
CA GLU A 114 7.00 14.92 33.14
C GLU A 114 6.04 13.73 33.04
N ALA A 115 6.14 12.95 31.96
CA ALA A 115 5.24 11.82 31.74
C ALA A 115 5.98 10.58 31.23
N VAL A 116 5.47 9.41 31.61
CA VAL A 116 5.91 8.12 31.08
C VAL A 116 4.69 7.40 30.49
N TYR A 117 4.81 6.98 29.24
CA TYR A 117 3.78 6.23 28.54
C TYR A 117 4.15 4.74 28.47
N TYR A 118 3.23 3.86 28.85
CA TYR A 118 3.35 2.41 28.79
C TYR A 118 2.28 1.85 27.85
N ALA A 119 2.67 1.05 26.86
CA ALA A 119 1.77 0.35 25.95
C ALA A 119 2.28 -1.07 25.66
N ASN A 120 1.39 -1.94 25.17
CA ASN A 120 1.75 -3.31 24.78
C ASN A 120 2.68 -3.36 23.56
N THR A 121 2.54 -2.40 22.66
CA THR A 121 3.42 -2.27 21.49
C THR A 121 3.81 -0.81 21.32
N ILE A 122 5.06 -0.56 20.95
CA ILE A 122 5.59 0.79 20.62
C ILE A 122 5.56 0.99 19.09
N VAL A 123 4.74 0.21 18.38
CA VAL A 123 4.67 0.25 16.91
C VAL A 123 3.64 1.27 16.44
N ASP A 124 2.60 1.52 17.24
CA ASP A 124 1.67 2.61 17.02
C ASP A 124 2.19 3.90 17.66
N ASN A 125 2.59 4.84 16.82
CA ASN A 125 3.13 6.14 17.25
C ASN A 125 2.05 7.24 17.32
N GLN A 126 0.83 7.01 16.82
CA GLN A 126 -0.17 8.08 16.72
C GLN A 126 -0.62 8.57 18.10
N THR A 127 -0.95 7.64 19.01
CA THR A 127 -1.39 7.96 20.37
C THR A 127 -0.27 8.62 21.19
N PRO A 128 0.98 8.10 21.22
CA PRO A 128 2.10 8.76 21.88
C PRO A 128 2.42 10.16 21.33
N GLU A 129 2.43 10.36 20.01
CA GLU A 129 2.74 11.66 19.39
C GLU A 129 1.70 12.74 19.75
N GLU A 130 0.42 12.36 19.79
CA GLU A 130 -0.66 13.25 20.20
C GLU A 130 -0.56 13.63 21.69
N LEU A 131 -0.27 12.65 22.57
CA LEU A 131 -0.04 12.88 23.98
C LEU A 131 1.20 13.76 24.23
N GLU A 132 2.30 13.54 23.50
CA GLU A 132 3.51 14.34 23.58
C GLU A 132 3.26 15.79 23.15
N ARG A 133 2.47 15.99 22.08
CA ARG A 133 2.05 17.32 21.64
C ARG A 133 1.22 18.05 22.70
N ALA A 134 0.22 17.36 23.28
CA ALA A 134 -0.62 17.92 24.33
C ALA A 134 0.20 18.26 25.60
N LEU A 135 1.11 17.38 26.01
CA LEU A 135 2.02 17.60 27.14
C LEU A 135 3.00 18.75 26.89
N SER A 136 3.52 18.88 25.66
CA SER A 136 4.41 19.98 25.28
C SER A 136 3.71 21.34 25.34
N GLN A 137 2.46 21.40 24.89
CA GLN A 137 1.62 22.59 25.00
C GLN A 137 1.32 22.93 26.47
N LEU A 138 1.01 21.92 27.29
CA LEU A 138 0.82 22.08 28.73
C LEU A 138 2.07 22.60 29.44
N LYS A 139 3.25 22.02 29.15
CA LYS A 139 4.53 22.46 29.70
C LYS A 139 4.82 23.92 29.35
N THR A 140 4.52 24.33 28.11
CA THR A 140 4.70 25.71 27.66
C THR A 140 3.81 26.67 28.44
N ALA A 141 2.53 26.33 28.60
CA ALA A 141 1.57 27.14 29.36
C ALA A 141 1.97 27.31 30.84
N LEU A 142 2.40 26.22 31.49
CA LEU A 142 2.84 26.26 32.89
C LEU A 142 4.17 27.01 33.08
N SER A 143 5.12 26.85 32.15
CA SER A 143 6.39 27.57 32.17
C SER A 143 6.16 29.07 32.03
N ALA A 144 5.24 29.46 31.15
CA ALA A 144 4.90 30.86 30.96
C ALA A 144 4.22 31.49 32.18
N ALA A 145 3.31 30.75 32.83
CA ALA A 145 2.70 31.19 34.08
C ALA A 145 3.76 31.36 35.20
N LYS A 146 4.74 30.45 35.29
CA LYS A 146 5.85 30.55 36.25
C LYS A 146 6.74 31.77 36.01
N LEU A 147 6.87 32.21 34.75
CA LEU A 147 7.61 33.41 34.35
C LEU A 147 6.80 34.71 34.50
N GLY A 148 5.53 34.63 34.93
CA GLY A 148 4.67 35.81 35.12
C GLY A 148 4.25 36.49 33.81
N LEU A 149 4.21 35.75 32.70
CA LEU A 149 3.72 36.28 31.42
C LEU A 149 2.22 36.61 31.55
N THR A 150 1.84 37.78 31.06
CA THR A 150 0.43 38.20 30.97
C THR A 150 -0.29 37.42 29.88
N ASP A 151 -1.62 37.32 29.95
CA ASP A 151 -2.45 36.68 28.92
C ASP A 151 -2.21 37.29 27.52
N GLU A 152 -1.92 38.59 27.48
CA GLU A 152 -1.60 39.34 26.26
C GLU A 152 -0.24 38.91 25.67
N GLN A 153 0.80 38.75 26.49
CA GLN A 153 2.10 38.25 26.07
C GLN A 153 2.04 36.77 25.66
N MET A 154 1.15 36.00 26.28
CA MET A 154 0.89 34.62 25.92
C MET A 154 0.18 34.51 24.58
N ALA A 155 -0.82 35.35 24.32
CA ALA A 155 -1.48 35.42 23.03
C ALA A 155 -0.51 35.84 21.91
N GLU A 156 0.45 36.70 22.22
CA GLU A 156 1.53 37.07 21.29
C GLU A 156 2.48 35.89 21.02
N LEU A 157 2.88 35.14 22.06
CA LEU A 157 3.76 33.98 21.93
C LEU A 157 3.13 32.82 21.13
N TYR A 158 1.83 32.59 21.29
CA TYR A 158 1.09 31.56 20.56
C TYR A 158 0.55 32.02 19.21
N LYS A 159 0.77 33.28 18.83
CA LYS A 159 0.32 33.78 17.53
C LYS A 159 0.99 32.93 16.44
N PRO A 160 0.23 32.15 15.65
CA PRO A 160 0.83 31.28 14.66
C PRO A 160 1.59 32.14 13.66
N VAL A 161 2.84 31.74 13.38
CA VAL A 161 3.63 32.39 12.33
C VAL A 161 2.87 32.17 11.01
N PRO A 162 2.56 33.23 10.25
CA PRO A 162 1.96 33.10 8.93
C PRO A 162 3.00 32.46 7.99
N PHE A 163 3.03 31.13 8.00
CA PHE A 163 3.98 30.32 7.26
C PHE A 163 3.25 29.69 6.08
N GLN A 164 3.52 30.20 4.88
CA GLN A 164 3.01 29.62 3.64
C GLN A 164 4.14 28.90 2.91
N LYS A 165 3.99 27.59 2.72
CA LYS A 165 4.84 26.83 1.80
C LYS A 165 4.34 27.12 0.38
N VAL A 166 5.12 27.89 -0.40
CA VAL A 166 4.82 28.14 -1.82
C VAL A 166 5.70 27.24 -2.68
N ALA A 167 5.04 26.39 -3.46
CA ALA A 167 5.67 25.61 -4.51
C ALA A 167 6.21 26.53 -5.61
N LEU A 168 7.54 26.60 -5.76
CA LEU A 168 8.16 27.37 -6.86
C LEU A 168 8.07 26.63 -8.21
N GLU A 169 7.84 25.32 -8.19
CA GLU A 169 7.55 24.54 -9.40
C GLU A 169 6.04 24.51 -9.69
N LYS A 170 5.68 24.65 -10.96
CA LYS A 170 4.28 24.65 -11.44
C LYS A 170 3.48 23.38 -11.09
N ASN A 171 4.12 22.31 -10.62
CA ASN A 171 3.52 21.02 -10.26
C ASN A 171 4.01 20.47 -8.91
N ALA A 172 4.52 21.31 -7.99
CA ALA A 172 5.03 20.76 -6.73
C ALA A 172 3.86 20.19 -5.90
N LYS A 173 4.04 18.94 -5.47
CA LYS A 173 3.10 18.19 -4.64
C LYS A 173 3.36 18.50 -3.16
N THR A 174 2.34 18.39 -2.31
CA THR A 174 2.52 18.55 -0.86
C THR A 174 3.39 17.42 -0.28
N GLU A 175 4.00 17.63 0.90
CA GLU A 175 4.82 16.60 1.56
C GLU A 175 4.06 15.29 1.78
N GLU A 176 2.79 15.38 2.14
CA GLU A 176 1.91 14.24 2.33
C GLU A 176 1.67 13.47 1.02
N GLU A 177 1.42 14.20 -0.07
CA GLU A 177 1.29 13.61 -1.41
C GLU A 177 2.59 13.00 -1.92
N LEU A 178 3.75 13.57 -1.54
CA LEU A 178 5.06 13.02 -1.87
C LEU A 178 5.34 11.74 -1.10
N ASN A 179 4.97 11.66 0.18
CA ASN A 179 5.14 10.45 0.99
C ASN A 179 4.21 9.34 0.52
N GLN A 180 2.95 9.64 0.20
CA GLN A 180 2.01 8.69 -0.41
C GLN A 180 2.52 8.20 -1.77
N ALA A 181 2.97 9.13 -2.64
CA ALA A 181 3.54 8.76 -3.94
C ALA A 181 4.79 7.89 -3.80
N ARG A 182 5.65 8.16 -2.80
CA ARG A 182 6.85 7.36 -2.54
C ARG A 182 6.50 5.93 -2.11
N ALA A 183 5.53 5.77 -1.20
CA ALA A 183 5.04 4.45 -0.79
C ALA A 183 4.49 3.66 -1.99
N LEU A 184 3.68 4.31 -2.82
CA LEU A 184 3.13 3.70 -4.04
C LEU A 184 4.23 3.29 -5.03
N VAL A 185 5.24 4.14 -5.24
CA VAL A 185 6.38 3.82 -6.12
C VAL A 185 7.14 2.59 -5.61
N TYR A 186 7.38 2.48 -4.31
CA TYR A 186 8.04 1.29 -3.73
C TYR A 186 7.20 0.03 -3.91
N VAL A 187 5.90 0.09 -3.64
CA VAL A 187 4.99 -1.05 -3.84
C VAL A 187 4.96 -1.46 -5.32
N LEU A 188 4.90 -0.49 -6.23
CA LEU A 188 4.90 -0.76 -7.67
C LEU A 188 6.23 -1.36 -8.15
N LEU A 189 7.37 -0.86 -7.67
CA LEU A 189 8.68 -1.43 -7.98
C LEU A 189 8.80 -2.86 -7.47
N PHE A 190 8.36 -3.12 -6.25
CA PHE A 190 8.34 -4.47 -5.68
C PHE A 190 7.43 -5.41 -6.49
N ALA A 191 6.22 -4.97 -6.83
CA ALA A 191 5.29 -5.74 -7.65
C ALA A 191 5.86 -6.02 -9.05
N MET A 192 6.51 -5.03 -9.68
CA MET A 192 7.17 -5.19 -10.97
C MET A 192 8.32 -6.20 -10.89
N TYR A 193 9.13 -6.15 -9.83
CA TYR A 193 10.20 -7.11 -9.60
C TYR A 193 9.65 -8.54 -9.45
N MET A 194 8.63 -8.72 -8.62
CA MET A 194 7.96 -10.02 -8.44
C MET A 194 7.34 -10.53 -9.74
N PHE A 195 6.73 -9.64 -10.53
CA PHE A 195 6.18 -9.96 -11.85
C PHE A 195 7.27 -10.49 -12.78
N VAL A 196 8.40 -9.78 -12.91
CA VAL A 196 9.51 -10.20 -13.78
C VAL A 196 10.04 -11.57 -13.37
N LEU A 197 10.24 -11.82 -12.08
CA LEU A 197 10.70 -13.12 -11.59
C LEU A 197 9.70 -14.23 -11.88
N MET A 198 8.41 -14.00 -11.62
CA MET A 198 7.38 -15.03 -11.76
C MET A 198 7.19 -15.45 -13.21
N TYR A 199 7.01 -14.50 -14.13
CA TYR A 199 6.79 -14.82 -15.55
C TYR A 199 8.09 -15.19 -16.27
N GLY A 200 9.23 -14.62 -15.87
CA GLY A 200 10.55 -15.05 -16.35
C GLY A 200 10.82 -16.51 -16.00
N GLY A 201 10.55 -16.91 -14.75
CA GLY A 201 10.64 -18.30 -14.30
C GLY A 201 9.65 -19.24 -14.99
N MET A 202 8.43 -18.76 -15.28
CA MET A 202 7.44 -19.53 -16.04
C MET A 202 7.91 -19.81 -17.47
N ILE A 203 8.48 -18.81 -18.16
CA ILE A 203 9.03 -18.99 -19.51
C ILE A 203 10.25 -19.93 -19.46
N ALA A 204 11.17 -19.76 -18.51
CA ALA A 204 12.34 -20.62 -18.37
C ALA A 204 11.96 -22.10 -18.18
N THR A 205 10.97 -22.37 -17.32
CA THR A 205 10.45 -23.73 -17.08
C THR A 205 9.80 -24.31 -18.34
N GLU A 206 9.06 -23.51 -19.10
CA GLU A 206 8.43 -23.95 -20.36
C GLU A 206 9.42 -24.37 -21.44
N VAL A 207 10.57 -23.68 -21.52
CA VAL A 207 11.65 -24.04 -22.44
C VAL A 207 12.41 -25.28 -21.93
N ALA A 208 12.66 -25.36 -20.63
CA ALA A 208 13.38 -26.47 -20.02
C ALA A 208 12.62 -27.81 -20.14
N THR A 209 11.31 -27.78 -19.87
CA THR A 209 10.42 -28.96 -19.92
C THR A 209 10.18 -29.49 -21.33
N GLU A 210 10.38 -28.66 -22.36
CA GLU A 210 10.27 -29.07 -23.77
C GLU A 210 11.44 -29.96 -24.21
N LYS A 211 12.63 -29.78 -23.63
CA LYS A 211 13.83 -30.56 -23.94
C LYS A 211 13.78 -31.99 -23.36
N SER A 212 12.90 -32.27 -22.39
CA SER A 212 12.82 -33.56 -21.69
C SER A 212 11.61 -34.43 -22.05
N SER A 213 10.73 -33.96 -22.96
CA SER A 213 9.44 -34.63 -23.22
C SER A 213 9.44 -35.44 -24.52
N ARG A 214 8.90 -36.67 -24.46
CA ARG A 214 8.66 -37.57 -25.62
C ARG A 214 7.73 -36.94 -26.68
N VAL A 215 7.01 -35.89 -26.31
CA VAL A 215 6.18 -35.06 -27.19
C VAL A 215 7.02 -34.33 -28.25
N MET A 216 8.30 -34.05 -27.96
CA MET A 216 9.24 -33.37 -28.86
C MET A 216 9.59 -34.20 -30.11
N GLU A 217 9.65 -35.53 -30.01
CA GLU A 217 9.88 -36.43 -31.18
C GLU A 217 8.79 -36.27 -32.25
N ILE A 218 7.54 -36.06 -31.81
CA ILE A 218 6.37 -35.97 -32.69
C ILE A 218 6.15 -34.52 -33.19
N LEU A 219 6.51 -33.51 -32.39
CA LEU A 219 6.32 -32.10 -32.73
C LEU A 219 7.45 -31.49 -33.57
N VAL A 220 8.70 -31.92 -33.36
CA VAL A 220 9.87 -31.43 -34.14
C VAL A 220 9.82 -31.89 -35.59
N SER A 221 9.23 -33.05 -35.88
CA SER A 221 8.99 -33.51 -37.26
C SER A 221 7.94 -32.67 -38.00
N SER A 222 7.16 -31.84 -37.28
CA SER A 222 6.00 -31.12 -37.81
C SER A 222 6.08 -29.58 -37.76
N VAL A 223 6.88 -28.98 -36.87
CA VAL A 223 6.99 -27.50 -36.70
C VAL A 223 8.43 -27.09 -36.37
N PRO A 224 8.98 -26.00 -36.98
CA PRO A 224 10.30 -25.48 -36.63
C PRO A 224 10.43 -25.13 -35.12
N PRO A 225 11.52 -25.51 -34.43
CA PRO A 225 11.70 -25.26 -32.99
C PRO A 225 11.56 -23.80 -32.57
N VAL A 226 12.04 -22.87 -33.39
CA VAL A 226 11.92 -21.42 -33.15
C VAL A 226 10.46 -20.96 -33.10
N GLN A 227 9.58 -21.53 -33.95
CA GLN A 227 8.16 -21.18 -33.95
C GLN A 227 7.43 -21.72 -32.71
N GLN A 228 7.88 -22.84 -32.16
CA GLN A 228 7.33 -23.38 -30.92
C GLN A 228 7.72 -22.49 -29.72
N LEU A 229 8.99 -22.09 -29.63
CA LEU A 229 9.49 -21.19 -28.60
C LEU A 229 8.75 -19.86 -28.57
N PHE A 230 8.65 -19.17 -29.71
CA PHE A 230 7.91 -17.90 -29.78
C PHE A 230 6.41 -18.10 -29.53
N GLY A 231 5.82 -19.24 -29.96
CA GLY A 231 4.44 -19.58 -29.68
C GLY A 231 4.17 -19.62 -28.17
N LYS A 232 5.04 -20.28 -27.40
CA LYS A 232 4.96 -20.36 -25.94
C LYS A 232 5.17 -19.03 -25.25
N ILE A 233 6.20 -18.26 -25.66
CA ILE A 233 6.45 -16.91 -25.10
C ILE A 233 5.23 -16.01 -25.29
N ILE A 234 4.63 -16.01 -26.47
CA ILE A 234 3.40 -15.24 -26.73
C ILE A 234 2.22 -15.77 -25.93
N GLY A 235 2.07 -17.10 -25.79
CA GLY A 235 1.06 -17.71 -24.94
C GLY A 235 1.16 -17.23 -23.49
N VAL A 236 2.34 -17.27 -22.89
CA VAL A 236 2.59 -16.79 -21.51
C VAL A 236 2.39 -15.28 -21.40
N ALA A 237 2.82 -14.50 -22.40
CA ALA A 237 2.58 -13.06 -22.41
C ALA A 237 1.09 -12.72 -22.42
N LEU A 238 0.27 -13.44 -23.20
CA LEU A 238 -1.19 -13.28 -23.19
C LEU A 238 -1.81 -13.65 -21.84
N VAL A 239 -1.29 -14.68 -21.15
CA VAL A 239 -1.75 -15.05 -19.80
C VAL A 239 -1.48 -13.93 -18.80
N SER A 240 -0.27 -13.37 -18.79
CA SER A 240 0.06 -12.23 -17.91
C SER A 240 -0.85 -11.03 -18.16
N LEU A 241 -1.24 -10.80 -19.41
CA LEU A 241 -2.09 -9.71 -19.81
C LEU A 241 -3.52 -9.90 -19.32
N THR A 242 -4.06 -11.12 -19.43
CA THR A 242 -5.36 -11.47 -18.84
C THR A 242 -5.34 -11.31 -17.33
N GLN A 243 -4.25 -11.69 -16.66
CA GLN A 243 -4.10 -11.53 -15.21
C GLN A 243 -4.11 -10.05 -14.80
N PHE A 244 -3.39 -9.18 -15.53
CA PHE A 244 -3.48 -7.74 -15.30
C PHE A 244 -4.87 -7.18 -15.51
N PHE A 245 -5.57 -7.61 -16.57
CA PHE A 245 -6.94 -7.16 -16.82
C PHE A 245 -7.87 -7.51 -15.64
N VAL A 246 -7.73 -8.72 -15.08
CA VAL A 246 -8.47 -9.13 -13.88
C VAL A 246 -8.12 -8.23 -12.68
N PHE A 247 -6.84 -7.94 -12.46
CA PHE A 247 -6.42 -7.04 -11.37
C PHE A 247 -6.97 -5.62 -11.53
N PHE A 248 -6.93 -5.05 -12.74
CA PHE A 248 -7.54 -3.75 -13.03
C PHE A 248 -9.05 -3.75 -12.80
N ALA A 249 -9.74 -4.81 -13.24
CA ALA A 249 -11.19 -4.94 -13.04
C ALA A 249 -11.55 -5.04 -11.54
N VAL A 250 -10.81 -5.82 -10.76
CA VAL A 250 -11.01 -5.97 -9.32
C VAL A 250 -10.67 -4.67 -8.58
N ALA A 251 -9.55 -4.03 -8.92
CA ALA A 251 -9.20 -2.74 -8.34
C ALA A 251 -10.28 -1.69 -8.62
N PHE A 252 -10.75 -1.58 -9.87
CA PHE A 252 -11.82 -0.66 -10.24
C PHE A 252 -13.14 -0.96 -9.51
N ALA A 253 -13.48 -2.24 -9.32
CA ALA A 253 -14.66 -2.63 -8.57
C ALA A 253 -14.51 -2.29 -7.07
N ALA A 254 -13.36 -2.59 -6.46
CA ALA A 254 -13.09 -2.28 -5.06
C ALA A 254 -13.16 -0.77 -4.78
N LEU A 255 -12.66 0.05 -5.71
CA LEU A 255 -12.72 1.51 -5.62
C LEU A 255 -14.15 2.08 -5.58
N LYS A 256 -15.14 1.40 -6.18
CA LYS A 256 -16.55 1.82 -6.07
C LYS A 256 -17.12 1.56 -4.68
N THR A 257 -16.57 0.59 -3.95
CA THR A 257 -17.07 0.18 -2.64
C THR A 257 -16.42 1.00 -1.50
N SER A 258 -15.14 1.37 -1.63
CA SER A 258 -14.34 1.96 -0.54
C SER A 258 -14.40 3.50 -0.43
N GLY A 259 -15.25 4.19 -1.20
CA GLY A 259 -15.22 5.66 -1.27
C GLY A 259 -13.98 6.22 -1.98
N GLN A 260 -13.97 7.52 -2.27
CA GLN A 260 -12.94 8.18 -3.09
C GLN A 260 -11.52 8.23 -2.48
N GLU A 261 -11.34 7.79 -1.24
CA GLU A 261 -10.08 7.93 -0.50
C GLU A 261 -8.93 7.12 -1.11
N VAL A 262 -9.17 5.87 -1.53
CA VAL A 262 -8.14 5.05 -2.21
C VAL A 262 -7.84 5.58 -3.60
N TRP A 263 -8.84 6.17 -4.28
CA TRP A 263 -8.68 6.77 -5.60
C TRP A 263 -7.74 7.98 -5.55
N ARG A 264 -7.89 8.82 -4.52
CA ARG A 264 -7.00 9.94 -4.21
C ARG A 264 -5.62 9.47 -3.74
N PHE A 265 -5.56 8.47 -2.86
CA PHE A 265 -4.30 7.88 -2.35
C PHE A 265 -3.42 7.31 -3.47
N LEU A 266 -4.03 6.65 -4.45
CA LEU A 266 -3.32 6.12 -5.62
C LEU A 266 -2.99 7.21 -6.67
N GLY A 267 -3.44 8.44 -6.45
CA GLY A 267 -3.11 9.59 -7.29
C GLY A 267 -3.65 9.52 -8.71
N PHE A 268 -4.67 8.68 -8.97
CA PHE A 268 -5.21 8.46 -10.31
C PHE A 268 -5.85 9.72 -10.91
N ASP A 269 -6.35 10.64 -10.07
CA ASP A 269 -6.89 11.94 -10.51
C ASP A 269 -5.83 12.84 -11.17
N ARG A 270 -4.55 12.57 -10.89
CA ARG A 270 -3.41 13.32 -11.42
C ARG A 270 -2.69 12.59 -12.53
N LEU A 271 -3.10 11.37 -12.87
CA LEU A 271 -2.53 10.67 -14.02
C LEU A 271 -3.14 11.27 -15.29
N PRO A 272 -2.32 11.86 -16.18
CA PRO A 272 -2.85 12.39 -17.42
C PRO A 272 -3.47 11.25 -18.22
N ALA A 273 -4.68 11.48 -18.76
CA ALA A 273 -5.43 10.49 -19.54
C ALA A 273 -4.60 9.83 -20.66
N SER A 274 -3.58 10.56 -21.14
CA SER A 274 -2.54 10.05 -22.04
C SER A 274 -1.89 8.73 -21.60
N ILE A 275 -1.68 8.47 -20.31
CA ILE A 275 -1.07 7.21 -19.82
C ILE A 275 -1.98 6.02 -20.10
N PHE A 276 -3.29 6.18 -19.89
CA PHE A 276 -4.27 5.14 -20.21
C PHE A 276 -4.38 4.92 -21.72
N VAL A 277 -4.31 6.00 -22.50
CA VAL A 277 -4.25 5.93 -23.98
C VAL A 277 -2.97 5.23 -24.42
N TYR A 278 -1.80 5.55 -23.85
CA TYR A 278 -0.55 4.87 -24.16
C TYR A 278 -0.58 3.40 -23.75
N ALA A 279 -1.12 3.05 -22.58
CA ALA A 279 -1.31 1.67 -22.16
C ALA A 279 -2.21 0.90 -23.14
N LEU A 280 -3.31 1.50 -23.58
CA LEU A 280 -4.23 0.93 -24.57
C LEU A 280 -3.58 0.83 -25.96
N VAL A 281 -2.80 1.82 -26.38
CA VAL A 281 -2.05 1.81 -27.63
C VAL A 281 -0.96 0.74 -27.58
N PHE A 282 -0.21 0.60 -26.48
CA PHE A 282 0.76 -0.49 -26.30
C PHE A 282 0.08 -1.86 -26.30
N PHE A 283 -1.10 -1.97 -25.68
CA PHE A 283 -1.92 -3.18 -25.71
C PHE A 283 -2.32 -3.55 -27.15
N LEU A 284 -2.85 -2.59 -27.91
CA LEU A 284 -3.31 -2.79 -29.27
C LEU A 284 -2.16 -2.93 -30.27
N ALA A 285 -1.04 -2.23 -30.09
CA ALA A 285 0.14 -2.30 -30.96
C ALA A 285 0.92 -3.62 -30.80
N ARG A 286 0.79 -4.28 -29.65
CA ARG A 286 1.41 -5.59 -29.41
C ARG A 286 0.72 -6.72 -30.19
N LEU A 287 -0.59 -6.63 -30.47
CA LEU A 287 -1.31 -7.61 -31.31
C LEU A 287 -0.75 -7.71 -32.76
N PRO A 288 -0.54 -6.61 -33.52
CA PRO A 288 0.00 -6.65 -34.87
C PRO A 288 1.52 -6.85 -34.93
N LEU A 289 2.31 -6.47 -33.91
CA LEU A 289 3.74 -6.76 -33.88
C LEU A 289 4.03 -8.27 -33.86
N VAL A 290 3.17 -9.04 -33.19
CA VAL A 290 3.20 -10.50 -33.18
C VAL A 290 2.88 -11.09 -34.56
N ARG A 291 2.00 -10.45 -35.34
CA ARG A 291 1.79 -10.82 -36.77
C ARG A 291 3.02 -10.50 -37.63
N GLY A 292 3.65 -9.35 -37.41
CA GLY A 292 4.82 -8.89 -38.17
C GLY A 292 6.08 -9.73 -37.97
N ALA A 293 6.38 -10.13 -36.73
CA ALA A 293 7.53 -10.99 -36.40
C ALA A 293 7.41 -12.38 -37.05
N VAL A 294 6.19 -12.95 -37.10
CA VAL A 294 5.90 -14.25 -37.71
C VAL A 294 5.93 -14.18 -39.24
N CYS A 295 5.50 -13.06 -39.85
CA CYS A 295 5.63 -12.86 -41.30
C CYS A 295 7.09 -12.69 -41.73
N ARG A 296 7.92 -11.99 -40.94
CA ARG A 296 9.34 -11.76 -41.25
C ARG A 296 10.16 -13.05 -41.17
N ALA A 297 9.84 -13.94 -40.22
CA ALA A 297 10.43 -15.28 -40.13
C ALA A 297 10.07 -16.21 -41.33
N ARG A 298 9.05 -15.86 -42.11
CA ARG A 298 8.64 -16.60 -43.33
C ARG A 298 9.40 -16.16 -44.57
N PHE A 299 9.88 -14.91 -44.62
CA PHE A 299 10.63 -14.36 -45.75
C PHE A 299 12.14 -14.67 -45.70
N ALA A 300 12.70 -14.93 -44.52
CA ALA A 300 14.11 -15.34 -44.38
C ALA A 300 14.40 -16.80 -44.80
N ARG A 301 13.44 -17.50 -45.43
CA ARG A 301 13.57 -18.90 -45.91
C ARG A 301 13.06 -19.09 -47.34
N GLN A 302 13.32 -18.15 -48.24
CA GLN A 302 13.39 -18.49 -49.66
C GLN A 302 14.87 -18.68 -50.03
N PRO A 303 15.33 -19.91 -50.30
CA PRO A 303 16.61 -20.09 -50.97
C PRO A 303 16.44 -19.68 -52.43
N GLY A 304 17.31 -18.78 -52.89
CA GLY A 304 17.70 -18.76 -54.30
C GLY A 304 18.64 -19.93 -54.57
#